data_AF-A0A9R1UTF2-F1
#
_entry.id   AF-A0A9R1UTF2-F1
#
_cell.length_a   1.000
_cell.length_b   1.000
_cell.length_c   1.000
_cell.angle_alpha   90.00
_cell.angle_beta   90.00
_cell.angle_gamma   90.00
#
_symmetry.space_group_name_H-M   'P 1'
#
loop_
_entity.id
_entity.type
_entity.pdbx_description
1 polymer ?
#
loop_
_entity_poly.entity_id
_entity_poly.type
_entity_poly.pdbx_seq_one_letter_code
_entity_poly.pdbx_strand_id
1 'polypeptide(L)'
;MGFSELFILLFTLHSLLAMASRQPTAPKSYLFSEYIGAEDNNVKFSDVPINPNVEFHYILAFAIDYTNSSSPSPTNGEFKIFWDTHNLSPSQVSSIKTQHTNVKVALSLGGDTVRGKTCNFTVSSVDSWVSNAVSSLTKIIQEYNLDGIDIDYEHFVSDQVTFVECIGKLITALKNNGVITFASIAPFDDDDEVKKK
;
A
#
# COMPACT_ATOMS: atom_id res chain seq x y z
N MET A 1 7.24 54.03 -1.19
CA MET A 1 7.27 52.68 -0.60
C MET A 1 8.46 52.56 0.31
N GLY A 2 8.26 52.14 1.56
CA GLY A 2 9.36 51.82 2.47
C GLY A 2 10.05 50.52 2.07
N PHE A 3 11.31 50.33 2.49
CA PHE A 3 12.06 49.08 2.24
C PHE A 3 11.29 47.82 2.66
N SER A 4 10.51 47.89 3.75
CA SER A 4 9.66 46.79 4.23
C SER A 4 8.54 46.42 3.26
N GLU A 5 7.89 47.41 2.63
CA GLU A 5 6.79 47.20 1.68
C GLU A 5 7.29 46.55 0.38
N LEU A 6 8.51 46.89 -0.04
CA LEU A 6 9.14 46.29 -1.21
C LEU A 6 9.50 44.81 -0.97
N PHE A 7 9.99 44.46 0.23
CA PHE A 7 10.29 43.07 0.60
C PHE A 7 9.04 42.20 0.66
N ILE A 8 7.94 42.70 1.24
CA ILE A 8 6.67 41.97 1.29
C ILE A 8 6.11 41.75 -0.12
N LEU A 9 6.20 42.76 -1.00
CA LEU A 9 5.77 42.63 -2.39
C LEU A 9 6.61 41.60 -3.17
N LEU A 10 7.93 41.60 -2.99
CA LEU A 10 8.82 40.63 -3.64
C LEU A 10 8.56 39.19 -3.15
N PHE A 11 8.30 39.01 -1.86
CA PHE A 11 8.03 37.69 -1.27
C PHE A 11 6.68 37.14 -1.71
N THR A 12 5.65 37.98 -1.74
CA THR A 12 4.32 37.61 -2.25
C THR A 12 4.36 37.29 -3.74
N LEU A 13 5.11 38.05 -4.54
CA LEU A 13 5.28 37.78 -5.97
C LEU A 13 6.02 36.46 -6.24
N HIS A 14 7.09 36.15 -5.48
CA HIS A 14 7.77 34.85 -5.58
C HIS A 14 6.84 33.68 -5.19
N SER A 15 6.03 33.86 -4.15
CA SER A 15 5.06 32.87 -3.70
C SER A 15 3.98 32.61 -4.77
N LEU A 16 3.50 33.67 -5.43
CA LEU A 16 2.54 33.59 -6.52
C LEU A 16 3.13 32.94 -7.79
N LEU A 17 4.39 33.25 -8.14
CA LEU A 17 5.09 32.58 -9.25
C LEU A 17 5.31 31.09 -8.98
N ALA A 18 5.69 30.72 -7.74
CA ALA A 18 5.85 29.32 -7.35
C ALA A 18 4.53 28.55 -7.47
N MET A 19 3.41 29.15 -7.09
CA MET A 19 2.06 28.58 -7.23
C MET A 19 1.61 28.51 -8.70
N ALA A 20 1.94 29.51 -9.53
CA ALA A 20 1.59 29.56 -10.94
C ALA A 20 2.42 28.60 -11.82
N SER A 21 3.60 28.18 -11.35
CA SER A 21 4.48 27.23 -12.05
C SER A 21 4.04 25.76 -11.94
N ARG A 22 3.06 25.45 -11.08
CA ARG A 22 2.45 24.11 -11.00
C ARG A 22 1.46 23.93 -12.15
N GLN A 23 1.97 23.63 -13.34
CA GLN A 23 1.11 23.09 -14.38
C GLN A 23 0.54 21.75 -13.90
N PRO A 24 -0.78 21.50 -14.07
CA PRO A 24 -1.32 20.17 -13.87
C PRO A 24 -0.65 19.24 -14.90
N THR A 25 0.15 18.30 -14.42
CA THR A 25 0.67 17.22 -15.25
C THR A 25 -0.53 16.45 -15.80
N ALA A 26 -0.60 16.30 -17.12
CA ALA A 26 -1.61 15.43 -17.74
C ALA A 26 -1.64 14.08 -17.02
N PRO A 27 -2.82 13.47 -16.78
CA PRO A 27 -2.90 12.17 -16.15
C PRO A 27 -2.04 11.19 -16.97
N LYS A 28 -1.14 10.50 -16.27
CA LYS A 28 -0.24 9.55 -16.93
C LYS A 28 -1.09 8.43 -17.51
N SER A 29 -0.92 8.16 -18.80
CA SER A 29 -1.79 7.22 -19.53
C SER A 29 -1.48 5.75 -19.24
N TYR A 30 -0.37 5.46 -18.54
CA TYR A 30 0.11 4.10 -18.30
C TYR A 30 0.40 3.90 -16.81
N LEU A 31 -0.10 2.79 -16.27
CA LEU A 31 0.17 2.30 -14.92
C LEU A 31 1.15 1.14 -15.00
N PHE A 32 2.18 1.17 -14.17
CA PHE A 32 3.08 0.05 -13.92
C PHE A 32 3.09 -0.25 -12.43
N SER A 33 2.92 -1.52 -12.05
CA SER A 33 2.91 -1.94 -10.65
C SER A 33 3.91 -3.07 -10.43
N GLU A 34 4.68 -2.99 -9.35
CA GLU A 34 5.73 -3.95 -9.02
C GLU A 34 5.61 -4.40 -7.56
N TYR A 35 5.46 -5.70 -7.34
CA TYR A 35 5.53 -6.30 -6.00
C TYR A 35 6.97 -6.33 -5.49
N ILE A 36 7.17 -6.07 -4.19
CA ILE A 36 8.50 -6.08 -3.57
C ILE A 36 8.42 -6.45 -2.08
N GLY A 37 9.42 -7.20 -1.59
CA GLY A 37 9.67 -7.39 -0.16
C GLY A 37 9.32 -8.75 0.45
N ALA A 38 8.71 -9.68 -0.29
CA ALA A 38 8.29 -10.98 0.25
C ALA A 38 9.40 -12.02 0.40
N GLU A 39 10.48 -11.92 -0.40
CA GLU A 39 11.47 -13.00 -0.55
C GLU A 39 12.77 -12.82 0.27
N ASP A 40 12.88 -11.80 1.13
CA ASP A 40 14.09 -11.49 1.92
C ASP A 40 15.41 -11.52 1.10
N ASN A 41 15.34 -11.12 -0.17
CA ASN A 41 16.43 -11.20 -1.14
C ASN A 41 17.29 -9.92 -1.20
N ASN A 42 17.14 -9.03 -0.20
CA ASN A 42 17.89 -7.76 -0.06
C ASN A 42 17.69 -6.75 -1.20
N VAL A 43 16.59 -6.85 -1.95
CA VAL A 43 16.21 -5.88 -2.98
C VAL A 43 15.67 -4.59 -2.35
N LYS A 44 16.11 -3.44 -2.86
CA LYS A 44 15.68 -2.10 -2.44
C LYS A 44 14.88 -1.42 -3.54
N PHE A 45 14.11 -0.38 -3.18
CA PHE A 45 13.43 0.48 -4.17
C PHE A 45 14.37 1.08 -5.22
N SER A 46 15.63 1.34 -4.87
CA SER A 46 16.62 1.91 -5.80
C SER A 46 17.09 0.94 -6.87
N ASP A 47 16.86 -0.35 -6.68
CA ASP A 47 17.37 -1.40 -7.57
C ASP A 47 16.42 -1.64 -8.76
N VAL A 48 15.16 -1.19 -8.64
CA VAL A 48 14.12 -1.34 -9.67
C VAL A 48 14.12 -0.10 -10.58
N PRO A 49 14.27 -0.25 -11.91
CA PRO A 49 14.24 0.87 -12.84
C PRO A 49 12.88 1.57 -12.90
N ILE A 50 12.85 2.88 -12.63
CA ILE A 50 11.61 3.68 -12.66
C ILE A 50 11.53 4.51 -13.94
N ASN A 51 10.54 4.22 -14.78
CA ASN A 51 10.24 5.05 -15.95
C ASN A 51 9.46 6.31 -15.53
N PRO A 52 9.96 7.53 -15.79
CA PRO A 52 9.28 8.76 -15.38
C PRO A 52 7.99 9.06 -16.17
N ASN A 53 7.68 8.31 -17.23
CA ASN A 53 6.51 8.54 -18.08
C ASN A 53 5.28 7.69 -17.69
N VAL A 54 5.38 6.86 -16.64
CA VAL A 54 4.25 6.06 -16.12
C VAL A 54 3.87 6.49 -14.71
N GLU A 55 2.64 6.19 -14.28
CA GLU A 55 2.30 6.12 -12.85
C GLU A 55 2.87 4.80 -12.34
N PHE A 56 3.77 4.88 -11.36
CA PHE A 56 4.54 3.73 -10.89
C PHE A 56 4.08 3.37 -9.49
N HIS A 57 3.61 2.15 -9.28
CA HIS A 57 3.19 1.65 -7.97
C HIS A 57 4.19 0.60 -7.50
N TYR A 58 4.80 0.80 -6.34
CA TYR A 58 5.35 -0.32 -5.58
C TYR A 58 4.24 -0.92 -4.72
N ILE A 59 4.21 -2.24 -4.60
CA ILE A 59 3.29 -2.98 -3.74
C ILE A 59 4.12 -3.79 -2.74
N LEU A 60 4.13 -3.35 -1.47
CA LEU A 60 4.83 -4.04 -0.38
C LEU A 60 4.15 -5.36 -0.05
N ALA A 61 4.90 -6.45 -0.14
CA ALA A 61 4.42 -7.81 0.03
C ALA A 61 5.06 -8.44 1.30
N PHE A 62 4.33 -8.70 2.39
CA PHE A 62 2.88 -8.55 2.61
C PHE A 62 2.57 -7.96 3.99
N ALA A 63 1.36 -7.42 4.14
CA ALA A 63 0.71 -7.29 5.44
C ALA A 63 -0.25 -8.47 5.65
N ILE A 64 -0.15 -9.15 6.78
CA ILE A 64 -0.89 -10.39 7.04
C ILE A 64 -1.58 -10.32 8.41
N ASP A 65 -2.85 -10.71 8.50
CA ASP A 65 -3.61 -10.77 9.76
C ASP A 65 -3.35 -12.08 10.53
N TYR A 66 -2.07 -12.37 10.71
CA TYR A 66 -1.57 -13.53 11.45
C TYR A 66 -0.58 -13.11 12.54
N THR A 67 -0.44 -13.96 13.55
CA THR A 67 0.59 -13.77 14.58
C THR A 67 1.99 -13.93 13.97
N ASN A 68 2.88 -12.98 14.26
CA ASN A 68 4.30 -13.10 13.90
C ASN A 68 5.03 -13.94 14.95
N SER A 69 4.76 -15.25 14.96
CA SER A 69 5.36 -16.23 15.85
C SER A 69 5.85 -17.45 15.07
N SER A 70 6.58 -18.36 15.72
CA SER A 70 6.99 -19.63 15.10
C SER A 70 5.82 -20.54 14.73
N SER A 71 4.63 -20.31 15.29
CA SER A 71 3.40 -21.04 14.99
C SER A 71 2.29 -20.04 14.65
N PRO A 72 2.28 -19.48 13.43
CA PRO A 72 1.36 -18.41 13.07
C PRO A 72 -0.11 -18.87 13.13
N SER A 73 -0.94 -17.98 13.64
CA SER A 73 -2.39 -18.16 13.78
C SER A 73 -3.11 -16.89 13.33
N PRO A 74 -4.31 -17.00 12.74
CA PRO A 74 -5.07 -15.82 12.36
C PRO A 74 -5.40 -14.92 13.55
N THR A 75 -5.56 -13.62 13.28
CA THR A 75 -5.81 -12.57 14.30
C THR A 75 -7.13 -11.85 14.10
N ASN A 76 -8.01 -12.36 13.22
CA ASN A 76 -9.29 -11.74 12.92
C ASN A 76 -9.11 -10.28 12.45
N GLY A 77 -8.31 -10.08 11.39
CA GLY A 77 -8.13 -8.76 10.77
C GLY A 77 -7.10 -7.84 11.44
N GLU A 78 -6.36 -8.29 12.46
CA GLU A 78 -5.24 -7.48 12.99
C GLU A 78 -3.97 -7.69 12.15
N PHE A 79 -3.79 -6.84 11.13
CA PHE A 79 -2.66 -6.91 10.20
C PHE A 79 -1.33 -6.54 10.84
N LYS A 80 -0.28 -7.28 10.46
CA LYS A 80 1.12 -7.05 10.82
C LYS A 80 1.99 -7.08 9.56
N ILE A 81 3.18 -6.51 9.68
CA ILE A 81 4.16 -6.40 8.59
C ILE A 81 4.98 -7.69 8.47
N PHE A 82 5.08 -8.24 7.26
CA PHE A 82 5.86 -9.42 6.93
C PHE A 82 6.86 -9.20 5.77
N TRP A 83 6.98 -7.98 5.23
CA TRP A 83 8.03 -7.65 4.27
C TRP A 83 9.36 -7.28 4.97
N ASP A 84 10.43 -7.19 4.18
CA ASP A 84 11.76 -6.72 4.61
C ASP A 84 11.73 -5.25 5.09
N THR A 85 11.51 -5.05 6.39
CA THR A 85 11.50 -3.71 7.02
C THR A 85 12.88 -3.06 7.08
N HIS A 86 13.98 -3.80 6.85
CA HIS A 86 15.32 -3.24 6.83
C HIS A 86 15.60 -2.49 5.53
N ASN A 87 15.18 -3.06 4.39
CA ASN A 87 15.37 -2.45 3.07
C ASN A 87 14.17 -1.61 2.60
N LEU A 88 12.99 -1.81 3.18
CA LEU A 88 11.74 -1.15 2.79
C LEU A 88 11.09 -0.40 3.97
N SER A 89 11.91 0.30 4.77
CA SER A 89 11.48 1.09 5.94
C SER A 89 10.64 2.33 5.57
N PRO A 90 9.92 2.95 6.54
CA PRO A 90 9.18 4.20 6.31
C PRO A 90 10.02 5.33 5.69
N SER A 91 11.28 5.42 6.10
CA SER A 91 12.21 6.43 5.59
C SER A 91 12.58 6.20 4.12
N GLN A 92 12.73 4.93 3.71
CA GLN A 92 13.00 4.54 2.33
C GLN A 92 11.76 4.75 1.44
N VAL A 93 10.56 4.44 1.92
CA VAL A 93 9.30 4.77 1.23
C VAL A 93 9.19 6.29 1.00
N SER A 94 9.45 7.09 2.03
CA SER A 94 9.40 8.55 1.91
C SER A 94 10.47 9.08 0.95
N SER A 95 11.67 8.49 0.97
CA SER A 95 12.77 8.88 0.11
C SER A 95 12.49 8.60 -1.36
N ILE A 96 11.99 7.40 -1.71
CA ILE A 96 11.72 7.05 -3.11
C ILE A 96 10.60 7.92 -3.70
N LYS A 97 9.55 8.20 -2.92
CA LYS A 97 8.45 9.09 -3.33
C LYS A 97 8.92 10.54 -3.53
N THR A 98 9.89 10.99 -2.74
CA THR A 98 10.49 12.33 -2.89
C THR A 98 11.37 12.42 -4.13
N GLN A 99 12.14 11.36 -4.40
CA GLN A 99 13.03 11.28 -5.58
C GLN A 99 12.24 11.11 -6.89
N HIS A 100 11.09 10.44 -6.85
CA HIS A 100 10.25 10.15 -8.00
C HIS A 100 8.80 10.54 -7.72
N THR A 101 8.39 11.73 -8.17
CA THR A 101 7.04 12.28 -7.95
C THR A 101 5.92 11.47 -8.61
N ASN A 102 6.28 10.49 -9.45
CA ASN A 102 5.35 9.58 -10.09
C ASN A 102 5.19 8.23 -9.39
N VAL A 103 5.89 8.03 -8.28
CA VAL A 103 5.82 6.80 -7.48
C VAL A 103 4.74 6.95 -6.42
N LYS A 104 3.88 5.93 -6.34
CA LYS A 104 3.05 5.62 -5.18
C LYS A 104 3.50 4.29 -4.58
N VAL A 105 3.24 4.08 -3.30
CA VAL A 105 3.58 2.84 -2.59
C VAL A 105 2.35 2.34 -1.86
N ALA A 106 1.92 1.11 -2.15
CA ALA A 106 0.84 0.40 -1.46
C ALA A 106 1.39 -0.79 -0.67
N LEU A 107 0.52 -1.46 0.06
CA LEU A 107 0.77 -2.77 0.67
C LEU A 107 -0.24 -3.79 0.15
N SER A 108 0.17 -5.04 -0.05
CA SER A 108 -0.73 -6.14 -0.36
C SER A 108 -1.11 -6.93 0.88
N LEU A 109 -2.37 -7.38 0.94
CA LEU A 109 -2.98 -8.12 2.05
C LEU A 109 -3.06 -9.60 1.71
N GLY A 110 -2.50 -10.46 2.56
CA GLY A 110 -2.60 -11.92 2.41
C GLY A 110 -1.31 -12.57 1.92
N GLY A 111 -1.33 -13.11 0.71
CA GLY A 111 -0.33 -14.00 0.10
C GLY A 111 -0.62 -15.49 0.34
N ASP A 112 0.16 -16.36 -0.30
CA ASP A 112 0.04 -17.83 -0.20
C ASP A 112 0.28 -18.37 1.22
N THR A 113 1.41 -18.01 1.83
CA THR A 113 1.81 -18.56 3.13
C THR A 113 2.38 -17.53 4.10
N VAL A 114 2.23 -17.83 5.38
CA VAL A 114 2.92 -17.17 6.50
C VAL A 114 3.80 -18.20 7.21
N ARG A 115 5.13 -18.02 7.10
CA ARG A 115 6.13 -18.94 7.66
C ARG A 115 5.87 -20.42 7.29
N GLY A 116 5.51 -20.67 6.03
CA GLY A 116 5.26 -22.02 5.50
C GLY A 116 3.90 -22.62 5.86
N LYS A 117 3.02 -21.88 6.56
CA LYS A 117 1.62 -22.26 6.77
C LYS A 117 0.72 -21.47 5.84
N THR A 118 -0.26 -22.12 5.24
CA THR A 118 -1.30 -21.49 4.41
C THR A 118 -1.90 -20.27 5.11
N CYS A 119 -1.90 -19.13 4.42
CA CYS A 119 -2.52 -17.89 4.86
C CYS A 119 -4.00 -17.89 4.47
N ASN A 120 -4.81 -18.62 5.23
CA ASN A 120 -6.26 -18.65 5.04
C ASN A 120 -6.90 -17.33 5.46
N PHE A 121 -7.81 -16.80 4.62
CA PHE A 121 -8.77 -15.78 5.04
C PHE A 121 -9.71 -16.37 6.10
N THR A 122 -9.71 -15.80 7.30
CA THR A 122 -10.55 -16.26 8.42
C THR A 122 -11.13 -15.09 9.19
N VAL A 123 -12.40 -15.22 9.57
CA VAL A 123 -13.15 -14.18 10.28
C VAL A 123 -13.90 -14.76 11.47
N SER A 124 -13.98 -14.01 12.56
CA SER A 124 -14.88 -14.30 13.70
C SER A 124 -16.26 -13.71 13.48
N SER A 125 -16.32 -12.49 12.95
CA SER A 125 -17.52 -11.85 12.41
C SER A 125 -17.08 -10.75 11.44
N VAL A 126 -17.95 -10.38 10.49
CA VAL A 126 -17.67 -9.29 9.54
C VAL A 126 -17.30 -8.00 10.27
N ASP A 127 -18.10 -7.59 11.24
CA ASP A 127 -17.89 -6.30 11.92
C ASP A 127 -16.59 -6.27 12.75
N SER A 128 -16.26 -7.37 13.44
CA SER A 128 -15.03 -7.45 14.24
C SER A 128 -13.78 -7.48 13.35
N TRP A 129 -13.80 -8.27 12.28
CA TRP A 129 -12.69 -8.32 11.32
C TRP A 129 -12.47 -6.97 10.65
N VAL A 130 -13.54 -6.32 10.16
CA VAL A 130 -13.46 -5.00 9.52
C VAL A 130 -12.94 -3.94 10.49
N SER A 131 -13.40 -3.94 11.75
CA SER A 131 -12.92 -2.99 12.75
C SER A 131 -11.42 -3.14 13.01
N ASN A 132 -10.95 -4.38 13.19
CA ASN A 132 -9.54 -4.70 13.38
C ASN A 132 -8.69 -4.34 12.14
N ALA A 133 -9.18 -4.68 10.95
CA ALA A 133 -8.50 -4.41 9.69
C ALA A 133 -8.35 -2.92 9.43
N VAL A 134 -9.42 -2.14 9.57
CA VAL A 134 -9.37 -0.69 9.41
C VAL A 134 -8.39 -0.07 10.42
N SER A 135 -8.47 -0.48 11.68
CA SER A 135 -7.61 0.07 12.75
C SER A 135 -6.12 -0.25 12.54
N SER A 136 -5.78 -1.51 12.28
CA SER A 136 -4.40 -1.96 12.10
C SER A 136 -3.78 -1.43 10.80
N LEU A 137 -4.50 -1.49 9.68
CA LEU A 137 -4.01 -0.99 8.40
C LEU A 137 -3.86 0.53 8.39
N THR A 138 -4.77 1.28 9.02
CA THR A 138 -4.62 2.74 9.13
C THR A 138 -3.30 3.10 9.81
N LYS A 139 -2.91 2.38 10.88
CA LYS A 139 -1.62 2.62 11.56
C LYS A 139 -0.43 2.35 10.64
N ILE A 140 -0.42 1.20 9.97
CA ILE A 140 0.67 0.82 9.05
C ILE A 140 0.78 1.81 7.89
N ILE A 141 -0.34 2.16 7.26
CA ILE A 141 -0.41 3.08 6.13
C ILE A 141 0.11 4.47 6.51
N GLN A 142 -0.28 4.98 7.68
CA GLN A 142 0.19 6.27 8.18
C GLN A 142 1.67 6.25 8.56
N GLU A 143 2.14 5.18 9.21
CA GLU A 143 3.54 5.02 9.59
C GLU A 143 4.47 4.99 8.37
N TYR A 144 4.08 4.26 7.32
CA TYR A 144 4.88 4.09 6.11
C TYR A 144 4.59 5.14 5.03
N ASN A 145 3.63 6.03 5.24
CA ASN A 145 3.18 7.02 4.24
C ASN A 145 2.73 6.36 2.91
N LEU A 146 1.90 5.33 3.02
CA LEU A 146 1.40 4.53 1.89
C LEU A 146 0.15 5.16 1.25
N ASP A 147 -0.08 4.84 -0.03
CA ASP A 147 -1.08 5.47 -0.88
C ASP A 147 -2.29 4.56 -1.19
N GLY A 148 -2.16 3.25 -0.95
CA GLY A 148 -3.14 2.26 -1.39
C GLY A 148 -2.98 0.91 -0.69
N ILE A 149 -3.96 0.03 -0.96
CA ILE A 149 -3.88 -1.39 -0.59
C ILE A 149 -4.14 -2.26 -1.82
N ASP A 150 -3.67 -3.49 -1.75
CA ASP A 150 -3.95 -4.55 -2.70
C ASP A 150 -4.49 -5.78 -1.95
N ILE A 151 -5.43 -6.52 -2.54
CA ILE A 151 -6.05 -7.71 -1.92
C ILE A 151 -5.56 -8.97 -2.66
N ASP A 152 -4.81 -9.80 -1.95
CA ASP A 152 -4.14 -10.98 -2.49
C ASP A 152 -4.30 -12.19 -1.55
N TYR A 153 -5.53 -12.44 -1.08
CA TYR A 153 -5.81 -13.70 -0.40
C TYR A 153 -6.03 -14.80 -1.43
N GLU A 154 -5.30 -15.90 -1.29
CA GLU A 154 -5.34 -17.03 -2.23
C GLU A 154 -6.06 -18.27 -1.65
N HIS A 155 -6.32 -18.26 -0.33
CA HIS A 155 -6.88 -19.40 0.40
C HIS A 155 -8.14 -19.03 1.20
N PHE A 156 -9.24 -19.70 0.91
CA PHE A 156 -10.56 -19.33 1.43
C PHE A 156 -11.17 -20.47 2.26
N VAL A 157 -11.31 -20.23 3.57
CA VAL A 157 -12.06 -21.11 4.47
C VAL A 157 -13.45 -20.55 4.78
N SER A 158 -13.58 -19.22 4.77
CA SER A 158 -14.87 -18.53 4.84
C SER A 158 -15.58 -18.55 3.49
N ASP A 159 -16.91 -18.41 3.52
CA ASP A 159 -17.70 -18.34 2.30
C ASP A 159 -17.46 -17.04 1.52
N GLN A 160 -17.79 -17.08 0.23
CA GLN A 160 -17.61 -15.96 -0.70
C GLN A 160 -18.34 -14.69 -0.26
N VAL A 161 -19.55 -14.80 0.32
CA VAL A 161 -20.34 -13.63 0.73
C VAL A 161 -19.64 -12.92 1.88
N THR A 162 -19.17 -13.69 2.86
CA THR A 162 -18.41 -13.17 4.00
C THR A 162 -17.11 -12.48 3.56
N PHE A 163 -16.34 -13.08 2.63
CA PHE A 163 -15.13 -12.46 2.09
C PHE A 163 -15.44 -11.12 1.39
N VAL A 164 -16.41 -11.12 0.47
CA VAL A 164 -16.80 -9.93 -0.28
C VAL A 164 -17.29 -8.82 0.65
N GLU A 165 -18.09 -9.15 1.67
CA GLU A 165 -18.58 -8.16 2.62
C GLU A 165 -17.44 -7.55 3.46
N CYS A 166 -16.51 -8.37 3.95
CA CYS A 166 -15.36 -7.90 4.72
C CYS A 166 -14.46 -6.97 3.91
N ILE A 167 -14.02 -7.41 2.73
CA ILE A 167 -13.12 -6.64 1.87
C ILE A 167 -13.81 -5.38 1.33
N GLY A 168 -15.08 -5.48 0.93
CA GLY A 168 -15.85 -4.32 0.46
C GLY A 168 -16.02 -3.24 1.53
N LYS A 169 -16.37 -3.64 2.76
CA LYS A 169 -16.46 -2.72 3.91
C LYS A 169 -15.11 -2.11 4.27
N LEU A 170 -14.03 -2.90 4.24
CA LEU A 170 -12.66 -2.42 4.49
C LEU A 170 -12.24 -1.33 3.49
N ILE A 171 -12.32 -1.61 2.18
CA ILE A 171 -11.93 -0.67 1.12
C ILE A 171 -12.77 0.61 1.22
N THR A 172 -14.07 0.47 1.44
CA THR A 172 -14.99 1.61 1.59
C THR A 172 -14.60 2.48 2.78
N ALA A 173 -14.33 1.87 3.93
CA ALA A 173 -13.95 2.60 5.13
C ALA A 173 -12.60 3.33 4.95
N LEU A 174 -11.58 2.68 4.41
CA LEU A 174 -10.26 3.31 4.20
C LEU A 174 -10.33 4.48 3.21
N LYS A 175 -11.13 4.36 2.13
CA LYS A 175 -11.34 5.48 1.20
C LYS A 175 -12.15 6.62 1.82
N ASN A 176 -13.24 6.33 2.51
CA ASN A 176 -14.08 7.36 3.14
C ASN A 176 -13.32 8.12 4.24
N ASN A 177 -12.41 7.44 4.94
CA ASN A 177 -11.56 8.06 5.94
C ASN A 177 -10.35 8.81 5.34
N GLY A 178 -10.16 8.77 4.02
CA GLY A 178 -9.03 9.41 3.35
C GLY A 178 -7.67 8.76 3.65
N VAL A 179 -7.67 7.50 4.10
CA VAL A 179 -6.45 6.75 4.46
C VAL A 179 -5.74 6.25 3.20
N ILE A 180 -6.49 5.87 2.17
CA ILE A 180 -5.95 5.42 0.88
C ILE A 180 -6.56 6.18 -0.29
N THR A 181 -5.82 6.25 -1.39
CA THR A 181 -6.26 6.86 -2.65
C THR A 181 -6.67 5.83 -3.70
N PHE A 182 -6.13 4.61 -3.64
CA PHE A 182 -6.47 3.51 -4.54
C PHE A 182 -6.55 2.16 -3.84
N ALA A 183 -7.19 1.20 -4.50
CA ALA A 183 -7.22 -0.21 -4.11
C ALA A 183 -7.18 -1.08 -5.37
N SER A 184 -6.51 -2.24 -5.29
CA SER A 184 -6.48 -3.27 -6.33
C SER A 184 -6.81 -4.66 -5.76
N ILE A 185 -7.00 -5.64 -6.64
CA ILE A 185 -7.20 -7.05 -6.30
C ILE A 185 -6.31 -7.89 -7.23
N ALA A 186 -5.81 -9.04 -6.74
CA ALA A 186 -4.91 -9.94 -7.47
C ALA A 186 -5.52 -11.34 -7.67
N PRO A 187 -6.55 -11.51 -8.51
CA PRO A 187 -7.19 -12.80 -8.74
C PRO A 187 -6.40 -13.67 -9.75
N PHE A 188 -6.64 -14.97 -9.68
CA PHE A 188 -6.28 -15.96 -10.71
C PHE A 188 -7.44 -16.96 -10.88
N ASP A 189 -7.43 -17.73 -11.96
CA ASP A 189 -8.43 -18.80 -12.21
C ASP A 189 -7.96 -20.13 -11.61
N ASP A 190 -8.88 -21.05 -11.31
CA ASP A 190 -8.56 -22.34 -10.64
C ASP A 190 -7.61 -23.22 -11.49
N ASP A 191 -7.67 -23.07 -12.83
CA ASP A 191 -6.79 -23.78 -13.78
C ASP A 191 -5.37 -23.17 -13.86
N ASP A 192 -5.18 -21.98 -13.28
CA ASP A 192 -3.91 -21.25 -13.20
C ASP A 192 -3.18 -21.51 -11.86
N GLU A 193 -3.44 -22.63 -11.18
CA GLU A 193 -2.46 -23.23 -10.26
C GLU A 193 -1.20 -23.63 -11.07
N VAL A 194 -0.42 -22.61 -11.46
CA VAL A 194 0.79 -22.72 -12.25
C VAL A 194 1.78 -23.51 -11.41
N LYS A 195 1.90 -24.79 -11.78
CA LYS A 195 3.10 -25.63 -11.70
C LYS A 195 4.22 -24.96 -10.91
N LYS A 196 4.21 -25.24 -9.60
CA LYS A 196 5.29 -24.93 -8.65
C LYS A 196 6.64 -25.19 -9.34
N LYS A 197 7.42 -24.12 -9.56
CA LYS A 197 8.84 -24.24 -9.90
C LYS A 197 9.63 -24.57 -8.65
#